data_AF-A0A091B4G5-F1
#
_entry.id   AF-A0A091B4G5-F1
#
_cell.length_a   1.000
_cell.length_b   1.000
_cell.length_c   1.000
_cell.angle_alpha   90.00
_cell.angle_beta   90.00
_cell.angle_gamma   90.00
#
_symmetry.space_group_name_H-M   'P 1'
#
loop_
_entity.id
_entity.type
_entity.pdbx_description
1 polymer ?
#
loop_
_entity_poly.entity_id
_entity_poly.type
_entity_poly.pdbx_seq_one_letter_code
_entity_poly.pdbx_strand_id
1 'polypeptide(L)'
;MSIIKSILEEELTRLEELSVFYKSKLAESPRGSISVKERQGKRYIYLACREDKKIIFNYVGKDVPEVRNALNERLQGRKEYQLKLHQVNENLREIKRALRGKRA
;
A
#
# COMPACT_ATOMS: atom_id res chain seq x y z
N MET A 1 1.06 26.32 25.97
CA MET A 1 0.19 25.19 25.54
C MET A 1 0.23 24.11 26.60
N SER A 2 -0.88 23.39 26.85
CA SER A 2 -0.84 22.19 27.70
C SER A 2 0.13 21.17 27.09
N ILE A 3 1.02 20.56 27.89
CA ILE A 3 2.02 19.57 27.46
C ILE A 3 1.38 18.48 26.58
N ILE A 4 0.18 18.02 26.95
CA ILE A 4 -0.61 17.03 26.21
C ILE A 4 -0.92 17.48 24.78
N LYS A 5 -1.19 18.78 24.58
CA LYS A 5 -1.49 19.32 23.24
C LYS A 5 -0.25 19.32 22.35
N SER A 6 0.93 19.66 22.89
CA SER A 6 2.20 19.61 22.15
C SER A 6 2.50 18.21 21.64
N ILE A 7 2.37 17.22 22.53
CA ILE A 7 2.59 15.80 22.20
C ILE A 7 1.65 15.34 21.08
N LEU A 8 0.38 15.75 21.11
CA LEU A 8 -0.60 15.40 20.07
C LEU A 8 -0.29 16.09 18.73
N GLU A 9 0.24 17.31 18.73
CA GLU A 9 0.65 18.03 17.50
C GLU A 9 1.91 17.42 16.87
N GLU A 10 2.88 17.00 17.70
CA GLU A 10 4.07 16.26 17.26
C GLU A 10 3.68 14.90 16.65
N GLU A 11 2.83 14.14 17.34
CA GLU A 11 2.37 12.84 16.84
C GLU A 11 1.52 12.97 15.56
N LEU A 12 0.71 14.03 15.45
CA LEU A 12 -0.02 14.35 14.22
C LEU A 12 0.94 14.50 13.05
N THR A 13 2.01 15.28 13.23
CA THR A 13 3.02 15.54 12.19
C THR A 13 3.71 14.24 11.78
N ARG A 14 4.15 13.43 12.77
CA ARG A 14 4.78 12.12 12.54
C ARG A 14 3.88 11.17 11.74
N LEU A 15 2.59 11.12 12.04
CA LEU A 15 1.63 10.27 11.32
C LEU A 15 1.35 10.77 9.91
N GLU A 16 1.34 12.08 9.67
CA GLU A 16 1.18 12.65 8.33
C GLU A 16 2.37 12.30 7.43
N GLU A 17 3.60 12.41 7.94
CA GLU A 17 4.81 11.96 7.25
C GLU A 17 4.77 10.46 6.94
N LEU A 18 4.35 9.66 7.93
CA LEU A 18 4.24 8.21 7.77
C LEU A 18 3.17 7.81 6.73
N SER A 19 2.07 8.57 6.65
CA SER A 19 1.04 8.41 5.62
C SER A 19 1.60 8.66 4.23
N VAL A 20 2.40 9.72 4.06
CA VAL A 20 3.09 10.05 2.79
C VAL A 20 4.07 8.94 2.42
N PHE A 21 4.87 8.45 3.37
CA PHE A 21 5.81 7.36 3.16
C PHE A 21 5.12 6.07 2.68
N TYR A 22 4.01 5.65 3.30
CA TYR A 22 3.33 4.44 2.83
C TYR A 22 2.66 4.65 1.48
N LYS A 23 2.15 5.86 1.18
CA LYS A 23 1.61 6.17 -0.15
C LYS A 23 2.70 6.08 -1.24
N SER A 24 3.92 6.57 -0.99
CA SER A 24 5.01 6.45 -1.96
C SER A 24 5.42 4.99 -2.17
N LYS A 25 5.55 4.20 -1.10
CA LYS A 25 5.84 2.76 -1.20
C LYS A 25 4.75 1.99 -1.96
N LEU A 26 3.49 2.37 -1.80
CA LEU A 26 2.37 1.83 -2.58
C LEU A 26 2.38 2.28 -4.04
N ALA A 27 2.98 3.42 -4.39
CA ALA A 27 3.15 3.83 -5.79
C ALA A 27 4.27 3.01 -6.47
N GLU A 28 5.36 2.73 -5.75
CA GLU A 28 6.50 1.93 -6.23
C GLU A 28 6.22 0.42 -6.34
N SER A 29 5.22 -0.07 -5.59
CA SER A 29 4.90 -1.50 -5.51
C SER A 29 4.02 -1.97 -6.69
N PRO A 30 4.21 -3.19 -7.22
CA PRO A 30 3.38 -3.71 -8.31
C PRO A 30 1.91 -3.79 -7.90
N ARG A 31 0.99 -3.46 -8.81
CA ARG A 31 -0.46 -3.54 -8.59
C ARG A 31 -1.04 -4.79 -9.25
N GLY A 32 -2.11 -5.32 -8.65
CA GLY A 32 -2.88 -6.41 -9.23
C GLY A 32 -2.58 -7.77 -8.62
N SER A 33 -2.80 -8.81 -9.41
CA SER A 33 -2.61 -10.21 -9.03
C SER A 33 -1.83 -10.97 -10.09
N ILE A 34 -1.14 -12.04 -9.68
CA ILE A 34 -0.41 -12.90 -10.61
C ILE A 34 -1.41 -13.73 -11.42
N SER A 35 -1.33 -13.62 -12.73
CA SER A 35 -2.05 -14.45 -13.70
C SER A 35 -1.04 -15.21 -14.53
N VAL A 36 -1.14 -16.54 -14.55
CA VAL A 36 -0.30 -17.38 -15.40
C VAL A 36 -1.06 -17.75 -16.66
N LYS A 37 -0.40 -17.65 -17.81
CA LYS A 37 -0.94 -18.10 -19.10
C LYS A 37 0.02 -19.06 -19.76
N GLU A 38 -0.53 -20.10 -20.39
CA GLU A 38 0.23 -21.05 -21.18
C GLU A 38 0.12 -20.72 -22.67
N ARG A 39 1.26 -20.73 -23.38
CA ARG A 39 1.36 -20.53 -24.82
C ARG A 39 2.42 -21.47 -25.37
N GLN A 40 2.04 -22.32 -26.34
CA GLN A 40 2.96 -23.26 -27.00
C GLN A 40 3.76 -24.13 -25.99
N GLY A 41 3.08 -24.66 -24.96
CA GLY A 41 3.68 -25.46 -23.90
C GLY A 41 4.59 -24.70 -22.92
N LYS A 42 4.66 -23.36 -23.02
CA LYS A 42 5.44 -22.51 -22.11
C LYS A 42 4.52 -21.66 -21.26
N ARG A 43 4.88 -21.49 -19.99
CA ARG A 43 4.13 -20.69 -19.01
C ARG A 43 4.72 -19.31 -18.85
N TYR A 44 3.85 -18.32 -18.76
CA TYR A 44 4.20 -16.91 -18.67
C TYR A 44 3.39 -16.21 -17.58
N ILE A 45 4.06 -15.33 -16.84
CA ILE A 45 3.47 -14.54 -15.77
C ILE A 45 3.00 -13.19 -16.32
N TYR A 46 1.79 -12.82 -15.92
CA TYR A 46 1.18 -11.52 -16.14
C TYR A 46 0.72 -10.94 -14.80
N LEU A 47 0.78 -9.61 -14.65
CA LEU A 47 0.07 -8.89 -13.61
C LEU A 47 -1.29 -8.46 -14.13
N ALA A 48 -2.34 -9.01 -13.54
CA ALA A 48 -3.71 -8.62 -13.80
C ALA A 48 -4.10 -7.47 -12.87
N CYS A 49 -4.25 -6.26 -13.41
CA CYS A 49 -4.71 -5.08 -12.69
C CYS A 49 -5.98 -4.50 -13.34
N ARG A 50 -6.90 -4.00 -12.53
CA ARG A 50 -8.04 -3.24 -13.03
C ARG A 50 -7.62 -1.78 -13.18
N GLU A 51 -7.73 -1.27 -14.40
CA GLU A 51 -7.64 0.14 -14.72
C GLU A 51 -9.01 0.59 -15.24
N ASP A 52 -9.66 1.46 -14.49
CA ASP A 52 -11.03 1.91 -14.70
C ASP A 52 -12.01 0.74 -14.90
N LYS A 53 -12.51 0.58 -16.14
CA LYS A 53 -13.54 -0.41 -16.51
C LYS A 53 -12.96 -1.69 -17.10
N LYS A 54 -11.64 -1.81 -17.28
CA LYS A 54 -11.00 -2.95 -17.95
C LYS A 54 -9.94 -3.60 -17.07
N ILE A 55 -9.71 -4.90 -17.30
CA ILE A 55 -8.61 -5.64 -16.69
C ILE A 55 -7.47 -5.68 -17.70
N ILE A 56 -6.32 -5.15 -17.30
CA ILE A 56 -5.09 -5.14 -18.10
C ILE A 56 -4.20 -6.27 -17.58
N PHE A 57 -3.58 -7.01 -18.51
CA PHE A 57 -2.62 -8.07 -18.21
C PHE A 57 -1.23 -7.63 -18.66
N ASN A 58 -0.45 -7.10 -17.72
CA ASN A 58 0.91 -6.66 -18.00
C ASN A 58 1.86 -7.86 -17.98
N TYR A 59 2.58 -8.10 -19.08
CA TYR A 59 3.55 -9.19 -19.16
C TYR A 59 4.72 -8.95 -18.21
N VAL A 60 5.07 -9.95 -17.41
CA VAL A 60 6.22 -9.90 -16.49
C VAL A 60 7.37 -10.71 -17.03
N GLY A 61 7.12 -11.93 -17.49
CA GLY A 61 8.19 -12.85 -17.88
C GLY A 61 7.75 -14.29 -17.99
N LYS A 62 8.72 -15.20 -18.18
CA LYS A 62 8.50 -16.64 -18.07
C LYS A 62 8.16 -17.02 -16.63
N ASP A 63 7.35 -18.05 -16.47
CA ASP A 63 6.97 -18.58 -15.16
C ASP A 63 8.08 -19.48 -14.60
N VAL A 64 9.11 -18.84 -14.06
CA VAL A 64 10.18 -19.49 -13.31
C VAL A 64 10.01 -19.23 -11.81
N PRO A 65 10.37 -20.18 -10.93
CA PRO A 65 10.16 -20.04 -9.48
C PRO A 65 10.73 -18.75 -8.88
N GLU A 66 11.93 -18.34 -9.28
CA GLU A 66 12.59 -17.13 -8.80
C GLU A 66 11.78 -15.85 -9.08
N VAL A 67 11.36 -15.67 -10.33
CA VAL A 67 10.55 -14.52 -10.76
C VAL A 67 9.20 -14.52 -10.05
N ARG A 68 8.58 -15.70 -9.92
CA ARG A 68 7.30 -15.83 -9.22
C ARG A 68 7.42 -15.47 -7.74
N ASN A 69 8.44 -15.98 -7.06
CA ASN A 69 8.66 -15.76 -5.63
C ASN A 69 8.95 -14.29 -5.35
N ALA A 70 9.86 -13.68 -6.10
CA ALA A 70 10.16 -12.26 -5.98
C ALA A 70 8.91 -11.38 -6.23
N LEU A 71 8.07 -11.75 -7.21
CA LEU A 71 6.83 -11.03 -7.47
C LEU A 71 5.82 -11.19 -6.33
N ASN A 72 5.68 -12.40 -5.78
CA ASN A 72 4.81 -12.67 -4.64
C ASN A 72 5.23 -11.87 -3.40
N GLU A 73 6.53 -11.83 -3.09
CA GLU A 73 7.06 -11.04 -1.96
C GLU A 73 6.74 -9.56 -2.12
N ARG A 74 6.92 -9.00 -3.33
CA ARG A 74 6.55 -7.60 -3.60
C ARG A 74 5.05 -7.33 -3.45
N LEU A 75 4.20 -8.28 -3.87
CA LEU A 75 2.74 -8.16 -3.70
C LEU A 75 2.31 -8.31 -2.23
N GLN A 76 2.98 -9.16 -1.46
CA GLN A 76 2.76 -9.29 -0.01
C GLN A 76 3.18 -8.02 0.71
N GLY A 77 4.38 -7.50 0.44
CA GLY A 77 4.85 -6.23 1.00
C GLY A 77 3.91 -5.06 0.68
N ARG A 78 3.32 -5.04 -0.52
CA ARG A 78 2.27 -4.08 -0.86
C ARG A 78 1.07 -4.18 0.09
N LYS A 79 0.55 -5.39 0.35
CA LYS A 79 -0.59 -5.61 1.24
C LYS A 79 -0.27 -5.11 2.65
N GLU A 80 0.93 -5.36 3.14
CA GLU A 80 1.36 -4.86 4.45
C GLU A 80 1.38 -3.32 4.49
N TYR A 81 1.89 -2.66 3.44
CA TYR A 81 1.85 -1.20 3.36
C TYR A 81 0.41 -0.66 3.31
N GLN A 82 -0.52 -1.37 2.66
CA GLN A 82 -1.94 -0.98 2.66
C GLN A 82 -2.55 -1.06 4.06
N LEU A 83 -2.25 -2.13 4.80
CA LEU A 83 -2.72 -2.30 6.18
C LEU A 83 -2.14 -1.21 7.10
N LYS A 84 -0.82 -0.98 7.01
CA LYS A 84 -0.15 0.07 7.80
C LYS A 84 -0.69 1.46 7.47
N LEU A 85 -0.92 1.77 6.19
CA LEU A 85 -1.54 3.04 5.79
C LEU A 85 -2.96 3.18 6.34
N HIS A 86 -3.75 2.10 6.33
CA HIS A 86 -5.09 2.13 6.92
C HIS A 86 -5.02 2.48 8.41
N GLN A 87 -4.16 1.81 9.16
CA GLN A 87 -3.96 2.08 10.60
C GLN A 87 -3.52 3.53 10.85
N VAL A 88 -2.56 4.03 10.08
CA VAL A 88 -2.11 5.43 10.18
C VAL A 88 -3.25 6.40 9.94
N ASN A 89 -4.12 6.13 8.97
CA ASN A 89 -5.26 6.99 8.68
C ASN A 89 -6.32 6.96 9.80
N GLU A 90 -6.53 5.81 10.46
CA GLU A 90 -7.39 5.74 11.65
C GLU A 90 -6.80 6.54 12.81
N ASN A 91 -5.51 6.37 13.11
CA ASN A 91 -4.82 7.13 14.15
C ASN A 91 -4.87 8.65 13.88
N LEU A 92 -4.69 9.07 12.62
CA LEU A 92 -4.83 10.48 12.21
C LEU A 92 -6.25 11.01 12.49
N ARG A 93 -7.29 10.21 12.25
CA ARG A 93 -8.68 10.60 12.54
C ARG A 93 -8.88 10.81 14.04
N GLU A 94 -8.36 9.91 14.87
CA GLU A 94 -8.45 9.99 16.33
C GLU A 94 -7.74 11.22 16.88
N ILE A 95 -6.49 11.47 16.46
CA ILE A 95 -5.73 12.65 16.92
C ILE A 95 -6.40 13.95 16.48
N LYS A 96 -6.87 14.02 15.23
CA LYS A 96 -7.61 15.19 14.74
C LYS A 96 -8.89 15.44 15.54
N ARG A 97 -9.58 14.39 15.99
CA ARG A 97 -10.75 14.51 16.88
C ARG A 97 -10.33 15.01 18.27
N ALA A 98 -9.29 14.44 18.86
CA ALA A 98 -8.79 14.83 20.19
C ALA A 98 -8.34 16.31 20.24
N LEU A 99 -7.66 16.79 19.19
CA LEU A 99 -7.23 18.19 19.07
C LEU A 99 -8.41 19.17 18.88
N ARG A 100 -9.52 18.73 18.24
CA ARG A 100 -10.73 19.54 18.03
C ARG A 100 -11.66 19.57 19.25
N GLY A 101 -11.69 18.49 20.04
CA GLY A 101 -12.60 18.32 21.18
C GLY A 101 -12.43 19.32 22.34
N LYS A 102 -11.36 20.12 22.36
CA LYS A 102 -11.15 21.22 23.35
C LYS A 102 -11.82 22.55 22.97
N ARG A 103 -12.85 22.55 22.12
CA ARG A 103 -13.63 23.75 21.73
C ARG A 103 -15.04 23.83 22.35
N ALA A 104 -15.35 23.01 23.36
CA ALA A 104 -16.59 23.10 24.13
C ALA A 104 -16.30 23.62 25.54
#